data_AF-A0A8J3IMI6-F1
#
_entry.id   AF-A0A8J3IMI6-F1
#
_cell.length_a   1.000
_cell.length_b   1.000
_cell.length_c   1.000
_cell.angle_alpha   90.00
_cell.angle_beta   90.00
_cell.angle_gamma   90.00
#
_symmetry.space_group_name_H-M   'P 1'
#
loop_
_entity.id
_entity.type
_entity.pdbx_description
1 polymer ?
#
loop_
_entity_poly.entity_id
_entity_poly.type
_entity_poly.pdbx_seq_one_letter_code
_entity_poly.pdbx_strand_id
1 'polypeptide(L)'
;MAQVELRYTELATPSEFDGIRTQIAKELSIPKKAVKKIVKEFRDRQHIPSWWEVQTYKGSSEELEKIKALYEPFLPVPPVGVHKQLAEQLNFKPGEVYQAIKTIRQEMNLPQYNDPVLHEEELALIREAREQQKAEAAASESPDQSTEEQTPIEAAASVVVEQATVSTAPFAENSSERAE
;
A
#
# COMPACT_ATOMS: atom_id res chain seq x y z
N MET A 1 21.34 2.89 -9.74
CA MET A 1 20.42 3.64 -8.84
C MET A 1 19.60 4.67 -9.61
N ALA A 2 20.23 5.54 -10.40
CA ALA A 2 19.54 6.56 -11.22
C ALA A 2 18.36 6.04 -12.07
N GLN A 3 18.47 4.83 -12.66
CA GLN A 3 17.39 4.24 -13.47
C GLN A 3 16.13 3.89 -12.65
N VAL A 4 16.28 3.49 -11.38
CA VAL A 4 15.16 3.22 -10.47
C VAL A 4 14.47 4.53 -10.08
N GLU A 5 15.23 5.59 -9.84
CA GLU A 5 14.71 6.91 -9.46
C GLU A 5 13.93 7.57 -10.62
N LEU A 6 14.46 7.48 -11.84
CA LEU A 6 13.80 7.97 -13.05
C LEU A 6 12.47 7.24 -13.27
N ARG A 7 12.48 5.90 -13.27
CA ARG A 7 11.26 5.10 -13.42
C ARG A 7 10.26 5.32 -12.29
N TYR A 8 10.74 5.52 -11.06
CA TYR A 8 9.88 5.88 -9.94
C TYR A 8 9.16 7.20 -10.19
N THR A 9 9.89 8.22 -10.64
CA THR A 9 9.34 9.56 -10.91
C THR A 9 8.28 9.51 -12.01
N GLU A 10 8.56 8.79 -13.11
CA GLU A 10 7.61 8.60 -14.22
C GLU A 10 6.31 7.91 -13.77
N LEU A 11 6.42 6.83 -12.99
CA LEU A 11 5.26 6.07 -12.51
C LEU A 11 4.50 6.77 -11.38
N ALA A 12 5.15 7.70 -10.67
CA ALA A 12 4.56 8.49 -9.60
C ALA A 12 3.73 9.67 -10.12
N THR A 13 3.87 10.04 -11.39
CA THR A 13 3.12 11.15 -12.03
C THR A 13 1.99 10.61 -12.92
N PRO A 14 0.73 11.07 -12.77
CA PRO A 14 0.25 12.17 -11.91
C PRO A 14 -0.11 11.74 -10.48
N SER A 15 -0.23 10.44 -10.21
CA SER A 15 -0.55 9.90 -8.88
C SER A 15 0.32 8.69 -8.59
N GLU A 16 0.96 8.67 -7.42
CA GLU A 16 1.57 7.46 -6.90
C GLU A 16 0.50 6.37 -6.72
N PHE A 17 0.90 5.10 -6.72
CA PHE A 17 0.02 4.00 -6.36
C PHE A 17 0.82 2.88 -5.70
N ASP A 18 0.14 2.04 -4.92
CA ASP A 18 0.79 0.89 -4.32
C ASP A 18 1.05 -0.19 -5.39
N GLY A 19 2.31 -0.33 -5.77
CA GLY A 19 2.71 -1.26 -6.83
C GLY A 19 3.96 -0.85 -7.58
N ILE A 20 4.24 0.46 -7.65
CA ILE A 20 5.38 1.05 -8.38
C ILE A 20 6.69 0.30 -8.09
N ARG A 21 7.00 0.05 -6.81
CA ARG A 21 8.22 -0.66 -6.39
C ARG A 21 8.30 -2.09 -6.90
N THR A 22 7.17 -2.79 -7.01
CA THR A 22 7.10 -4.15 -7.56
C THR A 22 7.27 -4.12 -9.08
N GLN A 23 6.65 -3.15 -9.75
CA GLN A 23 6.76 -2.96 -11.19
C GLN A 23 8.20 -2.68 -11.60
N ILE A 24 8.86 -1.71 -10.95
CA ILE A 24 10.27 -1.38 -11.21
C ILE A 24 11.19 -2.58 -10.97
N ALA A 25 10.93 -3.38 -9.93
CA ALA A 25 11.70 -4.59 -9.65
C ALA A 25 11.62 -5.61 -10.80
N LYS A 26 10.43 -5.78 -11.40
CA LYS A 26 10.23 -6.67 -12.56
C LYS A 26 10.87 -6.10 -13.83
N GLU A 27 10.63 -4.82 -14.13
CA GLU A 27 11.14 -4.17 -15.34
C GLU A 27 12.66 -4.12 -15.38
N LEU A 28 13.30 -3.83 -14.25
CA LEU A 28 14.76 -3.72 -14.18
C LEU A 28 15.44 -5.03 -13.76
N SER A 29 14.67 -6.09 -13.48
CA SER A 29 15.18 -7.36 -12.93
C SER A 29 16.06 -7.16 -11.68
N ILE A 30 15.70 -6.20 -10.83
CA ILE A 30 16.42 -5.87 -9.58
C ILE A 30 15.63 -6.46 -8.40
N PRO A 31 16.29 -7.01 -7.37
CA PRO A 31 15.60 -7.47 -6.17
C PRO A 31 14.73 -6.38 -5.54
N LYS A 32 13.47 -6.71 -5.23
CA LYS A 32 12.50 -5.77 -4.63
C LYS A 32 13.04 -5.09 -3.35
N LYS A 33 13.85 -5.79 -2.56
CA LYS A 33 14.52 -5.22 -1.37
C LYS A 33 15.45 -4.05 -1.73
N ALA A 34 16.23 -4.18 -2.81
CA ALA A 34 17.11 -3.11 -3.29
C ALA A 34 16.30 -1.93 -3.82
N VAL A 35 15.25 -2.17 -4.62
CA VAL A 35 14.33 -1.12 -5.09
C VAL A 35 13.70 -0.36 -3.92
N LYS A 36 13.24 -1.07 -2.87
CA LYS A 36 12.70 -0.44 -1.66
C LYS A 36 13.71 0.48 -0.98
N LYS A 37 14.97 0.08 -0.87
CA LYS A 37 16.02 0.91 -0.25
C LYS A 37 16.29 2.17 -1.07
N ILE A 38 16.47 2.01 -2.39
CA ILE A 38 16.73 3.13 -3.31
C ILE A 38 15.58 4.13 -3.30
N VAL A 39 14.33 3.66 -3.44
CA VAL A 39 13.15 4.52 -3.41
C VAL A 39 12.98 5.23 -2.06
N LYS A 40 13.26 4.54 -0.95
CA LYS A 40 13.23 5.18 0.38
C LYS A 40 14.24 6.32 0.45
N GLU A 41 15.50 6.07 0.09
CA GLU A 41 16.57 7.07 0.13
C GLU A 41 16.31 8.24 -0.83
N PHE A 42 15.75 7.96 -2.01
CA PHE A 42 15.33 8.98 -2.97
C PHE A 42 14.22 9.87 -2.40
N ARG A 43 13.19 9.27 -1.79
CA ARG A 43 12.08 10.01 -1.16
C ARG A 43 12.55 10.86 0.01
N ASP A 44 13.44 10.31 0.85
CA ASP A 44 14.06 11.01 1.97
C ASP A 44 14.88 12.22 1.44
N ARG A 45 15.63 12.06 0.34
CA ARG A 45 16.44 13.12 -0.29
C ARG A 45 15.61 14.20 -0.98
N GLN A 46 14.49 13.83 -1.58
CA GLN A 46 13.60 14.75 -2.31
C GLN A 46 12.43 15.26 -1.45
N HIS A 47 12.38 14.89 -0.17
CA HIS A 47 11.27 15.18 0.74
C HIS A 47 9.89 14.81 0.17
N ILE A 48 9.80 13.71 -0.58
CA ILE A 48 8.55 13.23 -1.17
C ILE A 48 7.79 12.42 -0.10
N PRO A 49 6.61 12.89 0.37
CA PRO A 49 5.83 12.23 1.43
C PRO A 49 5.20 10.93 0.94
N SER A 50 5.14 9.90 1.80
CA SER A 50 4.65 8.56 1.44
C SER A 50 3.30 8.65 0.73
N TRP A 51 3.06 7.83 -0.31
CA TRP A 51 1.70 7.70 -0.88
C TRP A 51 0.64 7.50 0.20
N TRP A 52 0.97 6.75 1.26
CA TRP A 52 0.10 6.54 2.43
C TRP A 52 -0.14 7.81 3.26
N GLU A 53 0.83 8.71 3.30
CA GLU A 53 0.71 10.00 4.00
C GLU A 53 -0.04 11.04 3.17
N VAL A 54 -0.03 10.93 1.84
CA VAL A 54 -0.75 11.86 0.96
C VAL A 54 -2.24 11.50 0.84
N GLN A 55 -2.63 10.29 1.25
CA GLN A 55 -4.04 9.91 1.26
C GLN A 55 -4.88 10.88 2.10
N THR A 56 -6.06 11.18 1.59
CA THR A 56 -7.09 11.97 2.25
C THR A 56 -8.25 11.06 2.64
N TYR A 57 -8.94 11.38 3.74
CA TYR A 57 -10.10 10.62 4.15
C TYR A 57 -11.17 10.71 3.06
N LYS A 58 -11.76 9.57 2.69
CA LYS A 58 -12.76 9.47 1.61
C LYS A 58 -14.18 9.17 2.10
N GLY A 59 -14.38 9.01 3.41
CA GLY A 59 -15.70 8.77 3.96
C GLY A 59 -16.54 10.05 4.07
N SER A 60 -17.77 9.88 4.52
CA SER A 60 -18.73 10.97 4.72
C SER A 60 -18.40 11.81 5.96
N SER A 61 -18.92 13.04 6.00
CA SER A 61 -18.76 13.94 7.16
C SER A 61 -19.36 13.33 8.44
N GLU A 62 -20.49 12.64 8.32
CA GLU A 62 -21.15 11.99 9.46
C GLU A 62 -20.31 10.88 10.09
N GLU A 63 -19.60 10.09 9.26
CA GLU A 63 -18.69 9.06 9.75
C GLU A 63 -17.47 9.67 10.45
N LEU A 64 -16.96 10.78 9.92
CA LEU A 64 -15.86 11.53 10.53
C LEU A 64 -16.25 12.06 11.91
N GLU A 65 -17.45 12.62 12.05
CA GLU A 65 -17.98 13.08 13.34
C GLU A 65 -18.17 11.93 14.35
N LYS A 66 -18.66 10.77 13.90
CA LYS A 66 -18.77 9.57 14.75
C LYS A 66 -17.40 9.11 15.25
N ILE A 67 -16.40 9.05 14.36
CA ILE A 67 -15.03 8.70 14.72
C ILE A 67 -14.45 9.72 15.69
N LYS A 68 -14.70 11.01 15.45
CA LYS A 68 -14.26 12.12 16.31
C LYS A 68 -14.82 11.99 17.72
N ALA A 69 -16.12 11.77 17.87
CA ALA A 69 -16.76 11.61 19.17
C ALA A 69 -16.20 10.43 19.99
N LEU A 70 -15.78 9.35 19.32
CA LEU A 70 -15.13 8.21 19.98
C LEU A 70 -13.63 8.44 20.24
N TYR A 71 -12.98 9.28 19.43
CA TYR A 71 -11.54 9.54 19.55
C TYR A 71 -11.21 10.61 20.58
N GLU A 72 -12.03 11.66 20.71
CA GLU A 72 -11.82 12.76 21.67
C GLU A 72 -11.58 12.31 23.12
N PRO A 73 -12.29 11.30 23.67
CA PRO A 73 -12.05 10.82 25.02
C PRO A 73 -10.65 10.24 25.26
N PHE A 74 -9.94 9.84 24.20
CA PHE A 74 -8.58 9.33 24.29
C PHE A 74 -7.51 10.43 24.24
N LEU A 75 -7.89 11.67 23.95
CA LEU A 75 -6.97 12.81 24.04
C LEU A 75 -6.72 13.16 25.51
N PRO A 76 -5.50 13.63 25.89
CA PRO A 76 -4.40 14.06 25.03
C PRO A 76 -3.45 12.95 24.56
N VAL A 77 -3.47 11.78 25.18
CA VAL A 77 -2.51 10.69 24.93
C VAL A 77 -3.26 9.41 24.54
N PRO A 78 -3.71 9.28 23.27
CA PRO A 78 -4.38 8.09 22.78
C PRO A 78 -3.48 6.85 22.79
N PRO A 79 -4.01 5.67 23.13
CA PRO A 79 -3.24 4.44 23.17
C PRO A 79 -2.66 4.07 21.79
N VAL A 80 -1.53 3.36 21.80
CA VAL A 80 -0.87 2.94 20.55
C VAL A 80 -1.81 2.00 19.78
N GLY A 81 -2.19 2.42 18.57
CA GLY A 81 -3.09 1.63 17.73
C GLY A 81 -4.59 1.86 17.96
N VAL A 82 -4.99 2.96 18.61
CA VAL A 82 -6.41 3.34 18.81
C VAL A 82 -7.29 3.23 17.55
N HIS A 83 -6.74 3.52 16.36
CA HIS A 83 -7.45 3.39 15.08
C HIS A 83 -7.95 1.96 14.80
N LYS A 84 -7.31 0.93 15.32
CA LYS A 84 -7.76 -0.47 15.20
C LYS A 84 -8.94 -0.75 16.13
N GLN A 85 -8.86 -0.28 17.38
CA GLN A 85 -9.93 -0.44 18.36
C GLN A 85 -11.19 0.28 17.90
N LEU A 86 -11.06 1.51 17.40
CA LEU A 86 -12.18 2.28 16.85
C LEU A 86 -12.74 1.65 15.57
N ALA A 87 -11.89 1.08 14.73
CA ALA A 87 -12.33 0.34 13.54
C ALA A 87 -13.15 -0.89 13.89
N GLU A 88 -12.75 -1.65 14.92
CA GLU A 88 -13.51 -2.80 15.41
C GLU A 88 -14.87 -2.38 16.01
N GLN A 89 -14.90 -1.30 16.81
CA GLN A 89 -16.14 -0.80 17.42
C GLN A 89 -17.15 -0.27 16.39
N LEU A 90 -16.67 0.40 15.34
CA LEU A 90 -17.51 0.98 14.29
C LEU A 90 -17.72 0.04 13.09
N ASN A 91 -17.08 -1.13 13.09
CA ASN A 91 -17.04 -2.06 11.96
C ASN A 91 -16.54 -1.39 10.65
N PHE A 92 -15.51 -0.55 10.76
CA PHE A 92 -14.84 0.14 9.65
C PHE A 92 -13.50 -0.48 9.32
N LYS A 93 -12.90 -0.10 8.18
CA LYS A 93 -11.54 -0.52 7.86
C LYS A 93 -10.54 0.27 8.70
N PRO A 94 -9.51 -0.36 9.30
CA PRO A 94 -8.50 0.34 10.09
C PRO A 94 -7.79 1.47 9.35
N GLY A 95 -7.59 1.31 8.03
CA GLY A 95 -6.99 2.36 7.19
C GLY A 95 -7.88 3.60 7.03
N GLU A 96 -9.20 3.41 6.92
CA GLU A 96 -10.16 4.51 6.81
C GLU A 96 -10.22 5.29 8.13
N VAL A 97 -10.25 4.59 9.27
CA VAL A 97 -10.24 5.20 10.60
C VAL A 97 -8.92 5.91 10.88
N TYR A 98 -7.78 5.32 10.49
CA TYR A 98 -6.47 5.98 10.60
C TYR A 98 -6.47 7.32 9.86
N GLN A 99 -7.00 7.34 8.65
CA GLN A 99 -7.05 8.55 7.84
C GLN A 99 -8.07 9.57 8.39
N ALA A 100 -9.19 9.12 8.95
CA ALA A 100 -10.14 9.99 9.64
C ALA A 100 -9.51 10.66 10.86
N ILE A 101 -8.81 9.91 11.71
CA ILE A 101 -8.10 10.46 12.88
C ILE A 101 -7.05 11.48 12.44
N LYS A 102 -6.32 11.20 11.35
CA LYS A 102 -5.37 12.17 10.78
C LYS A 102 -6.06 13.49 10.41
N THR A 103 -7.20 13.42 9.71
CA THR A 103 -8.00 14.61 9.37
C THR A 103 -8.49 15.34 10.63
N ILE A 104 -9.03 14.61 11.61
CA ILE A 104 -9.50 15.18 12.88
C ILE A 104 -8.37 15.92 13.62
N ARG A 105 -7.16 15.33 13.68
CA ARG A 105 -6.01 15.99 14.31
C ARG A 105 -5.60 17.26 13.55
N GLN A 106 -5.66 17.26 12.22
CA GLN A 106 -5.42 18.45 11.42
C GLN A 106 -6.45 19.54 11.69
N GLU A 107 -7.74 19.21 11.76
CA GLU A 107 -8.82 20.14 12.11
C GLU A 107 -8.65 20.74 13.51
N MET A 108 -8.17 19.94 14.46
CA MET A 108 -7.89 20.37 15.83
C MET A 108 -6.52 21.07 15.99
N ASN A 109 -5.78 21.26 14.90
CA ASN A 109 -4.43 21.81 14.91
C ASN A 109 -3.45 21.06 15.84
N LEU A 110 -3.62 19.74 15.93
CA LEU A 110 -2.78 18.81 16.69
C LEU A 110 -1.75 18.14 15.77
N PRO A 111 -0.57 17.77 16.31
CA PRO A 111 0.40 16.97 15.55
C PRO A 111 -0.19 15.59 15.21
N GLN A 112 0.25 15.01 14.09
CA GLN A 112 -0.21 13.69 13.65
C GLN A 112 0.11 12.60 14.68
N TYR A 113 1.25 12.72 15.36
CA TYR A 113 1.73 11.78 16.37
C TYR A 113 2.06 12.52 17.68
N ASN A 114 1.89 11.83 18.80
CA ASN A 114 2.35 12.31 20.11
C ASN A 114 3.87 12.09 20.25
N ASP A 115 4.44 12.74 21.27
CA ASP A 115 5.81 12.47 21.68
C ASP A 115 5.97 10.98 22.05
N PRO A 116 6.92 10.24 21.44
CA PRO A 116 7.14 8.82 21.74
C PRO A 116 7.45 8.54 23.21
N VAL A 117 7.97 9.51 23.97
CA VAL A 117 8.26 9.37 25.41
C VAL A 117 7.00 9.04 26.21
N LEU A 118 5.83 9.50 25.75
CA LEU A 118 4.55 9.25 26.42
C LEU A 118 4.04 7.81 26.25
N HIS A 119 4.65 7.02 25.37
CA HIS A 119 4.23 5.67 25.03
C HIS A 119 5.35 4.63 25.20
N GLU A 120 6.42 4.93 25.95
CA GLU A 120 7.60 4.06 26.06
C GLU A 120 7.25 2.63 26.51
N GLU A 121 6.42 2.51 27.54
CA GLU A 121 6.00 1.21 28.08
C GLU A 121 5.17 0.40 27.06
N GLU A 122 4.18 1.04 26.43
CA GLU A 122 3.35 0.40 25.39
C GLU A 122 4.19 -0.03 24.18
N LEU A 123 5.12 0.82 23.74
CA LEU A 123 6.00 0.53 22.61
C LEU A 123 6.99 -0.60 22.92
N ALA A 124 7.47 -0.70 24.17
CA ALA A 124 8.31 -1.80 24.63
C ALA A 124 7.54 -3.13 24.58
N LEU A 125 6.34 -3.17 25.15
CA LEU A 125 5.48 -4.36 25.13
C LEU A 125 5.13 -4.81 23.71
N ILE A 126 4.83 -3.88 22.80
CA ILE A 126 4.56 -4.18 21.39
C ILE A 126 5.80 -4.75 20.69
N ARG A 127 6.99 -4.24 21.03
CA ARG A 127 8.25 -4.75 20.48
C ARG A 127 8.52 -6.17 20.96
N GLU A 128 8.39 -6.43 22.25
CA GLU A 128 8.58 -7.76 22.85
C GLU A 128 7.60 -8.78 22.26
N ALA A 129 6.31 -8.44 22.19
CA ALA A 129 5.30 -9.30 21.59
C ALA A 129 5.62 -9.62 20.11
N ARG A 130 6.12 -8.65 19.35
CA ARG A 130 6.52 -8.85 17.95
C ARG A 130 7.76 -9.73 17.83
N GLU A 131 8.71 -9.61 18.75
CA GLU A 131 9.92 -10.45 18.80
C GLU A 131 9.57 -11.90 19.15
N GLN A 132 8.68 -12.11 20.11
CA GLN A 132 8.15 -13.44 20.46
C GLN A 132 7.44 -14.08 19.26
N GLN A 133 6.50 -13.37 18.62
CA GLN A 133 5.82 -13.87 17.42
C GLN A 133 6.79 -14.22 16.28
N LYS A 134 7.86 -13.43 16.10
CA LYS A 134 8.88 -13.70 15.09
C LYS A 134 9.73 -14.92 15.45
N ALA A 135 10.05 -15.11 16.72
CA ALA A 135 10.80 -16.26 17.21
C ALA A 135 9.98 -17.55 17.08
N GLU A 136 8.69 -17.51 17.43
CA GLU A 136 7.76 -18.64 17.25
C GLU A 136 7.61 -19.02 15.77
N ALA A 137 7.41 -18.03 14.88
CA ALA A 137 7.33 -18.27 13.45
C ALA A 137 8.63 -18.89 12.87
N ALA A 138 9.79 -18.45 13.34
CA ALA A 138 11.08 -19.01 12.94
C ALA A 138 11.34 -20.41 13.52
N ALA A 139 10.79 -20.72 14.71
CA ALA A 139 10.88 -22.05 15.31
C ALA A 139 9.95 -23.07 14.65
N SER A 140 8.83 -22.63 14.07
CA SER A 140 7.95 -23.46 13.23
C SER A 140 8.48 -23.70 11.81
N GLU A 141 9.52 -22.98 11.39
CA GLU A 141 10.19 -23.12 10.09
C GLU A 141 11.60 -23.71 10.29
N SER A 142 11.70 -24.99 10.67
CA SER A 142 12.94 -25.78 10.56
C SER A 142 12.66 -27.09 9.82
N PRO A 143 13.61 -27.56 8.99
CA PRO A 143 13.32 -28.11 7.67
C PRO A 143 13.24 -29.64 7.67
N ASP A 144 12.13 -30.17 7.15
CA ASP A 144 12.08 -31.57 6.70
C ASP A 144 12.71 -31.63 5.31
N GLN A 145 14.00 -31.98 5.27
CA GLN A 145 14.67 -32.46 4.06
C GLN A 145 15.08 -33.91 4.25
N SER A 146 14.36 -34.81 3.57
CA SER A 146 14.84 -36.06 2.95
C SER A 146 13.70 -36.60 2.08
N THR A 147 13.80 -37.13 0.86
CA THR A 147 14.86 -37.37 -0.12
C THR A 147 14.17 -38.02 -1.33
N GLU A 148 14.62 -37.68 -2.55
CA GLU A 148 14.52 -38.45 -3.83
C GLU A 148 13.12 -38.71 -4.47
N GLU A 149 12.90 -38.76 -5.78
CA GLU A 149 13.72 -38.60 -6.99
C GLU A 149 12.83 -38.82 -8.25
N GLN A 150 13.21 -38.16 -9.36
CA GLN A 150 12.97 -38.52 -10.77
C GLN A 150 11.57 -38.44 -11.44
N THR A 151 11.48 -37.46 -12.33
CA THR A 151 10.87 -37.47 -13.70
C THR A 151 11.34 -38.65 -14.58
N PRO A 152 10.93 -38.87 -15.86
CA PRO A 152 9.87 -38.29 -16.74
C PRO A 152 9.12 -39.34 -17.63
N ILE A 153 8.07 -38.96 -18.36
CA ILE A 153 7.67 -39.44 -19.72
C ILE A 153 6.41 -38.67 -20.15
N GLU A 154 6.00 -38.46 -21.40
CA GLU A 154 6.59 -38.25 -22.74
C GLU A 154 5.38 -38.01 -23.67
N ALA A 155 5.55 -37.18 -24.71
CA ALA A 155 4.86 -37.21 -26.00
C ALA A 155 3.31 -37.06 -26.11
N ALA A 156 2.92 -36.00 -26.83
CA ALA A 156 2.32 -36.04 -28.19
C ALA A 156 1.35 -34.84 -28.35
N ALA A 157 1.75 -33.78 -29.06
CA ALA A 157 1.55 -33.61 -30.51
C ALA A 157 0.05 -33.49 -30.86
N SER A 158 -0.44 -32.33 -31.28
CA SER A 158 -0.53 -31.89 -32.70
C SER A 158 -1.64 -30.82 -32.75
N VAL A 159 -1.81 -29.86 -33.66
CA VAL A 159 -1.16 -29.40 -34.90
C VAL A 159 -1.98 -28.15 -35.32
N VAL A 160 -1.30 -27.04 -35.65
CA VAL A 160 -1.44 -26.17 -36.87
C VAL A 160 -2.85 -25.55 -37.13
N VAL A 161 -3.04 -24.26 -37.46
CA VAL A 161 -2.81 -23.52 -38.74
C VAL A 161 -3.42 -22.12 -38.47
N GLU A 162 -2.70 -20.98 -38.58
CA GLU A 162 -2.68 -20.09 -39.78
C GLU A 162 -4.08 -19.53 -40.13
N GLN A 163 -4.36 -18.27 -40.47
CA GLN A 163 -3.60 -17.08 -40.85
C GLN A 163 -4.64 -15.95 -41.07
N ALA A 164 -4.21 -14.68 -41.03
CA ALA A 164 -4.70 -13.57 -41.90
C ALA A 164 -6.20 -13.13 -41.81
N THR A 165 -6.64 -11.88 -41.96
CA THR A 165 -6.06 -10.57 -42.32
C THR A 165 -7.19 -9.53 -42.18
N VAL A 166 -6.85 -8.37 -41.59
CA VAL A 166 -7.06 -6.98 -42.07
C VAL A 166 -8.47 -6.44 -42.43
N SER A 167 -8.65 -5.17 -42.06
CA SER A 167 -9.52 -4.13 -42.66
C SER A 167 -10.96 -4.03 -42.10
N THR A 168 -11.55 -2.88 -41.77
CA THR A 168 -11.28 -1.45 -42.05
C THR A 168 -12.07 -0.59 -41.05
N ALA A 169 -11.56 0.60 -40.67
CA ALA A 169 -12.26 1.68 -39.94
C ALA A 169 -13.24 2.45 -40.87
N PRO A 170 -13.83 3.63 -40.52
CA PRO A 170 -14.15 4.27 -39.23
C PRO A 170 -15.66 4.63 -39.10
N PHE A 171 -16.15 4.93 -37.89
CA PHE A 171 -17.51 5.47 -37.69
C PHE A 171 -17.46 6.99 -37.73
N ALA A 172 -18.15 7.57 -38.72
CA ALA A 172 -18.21 8.99 -39.01
C ALA A 172 -19.24 9.74 -38.14
N GLU A 173 -18.92 11.02 -37.93
CA GLU A 173 -19.78 12.15 -37.58
C GLU A 173 -21.27 12.01 -37.86
N ASN A 174 -22.09 12.42 -36.89
CA ASN A 174 -23.44 12.90 -37.17
C ASN A 174 -23.52 14.38 -36.77
N SER A 175 -23.51 15.25 -37.78
CA SER A 175 -23.92 16.66 -37.69
C SER A 175 -25.36 16.77 -38.21
N SER A 176 -26.29 17.10 -37.32
CA SER A 176 -27.56 17.79 -37.61
C SER A 176 -27.63 18.89 -36.55
N GLU A 177 -27.90 20.16 -36.79
CA GLU A 177 -28.86 20.76 -37.70
C GLU A 177 -28.52 22.26 -37.80
N ARG A 178 -28.49 22.83 -39.01
CA ARG A 178 -28.39 24.28 -39.22
C ARG A 178 -29.79 24.78 -39.60
N ALA A 179 -30.33 25.70 -38.80
CA ALA A 179 -31.46 26.54 -39.16
C ALA A 179 -30.92 27.86 -39.71
N GLU A 180 -31.17 28.13 -40.99
CA GLU A 180 -31.54 29.42 -41.63
C GLU A 180 -31.46 29.30 -43.16
#